data_AF-A0A9J5XIF6-F1
#
_entry.id   AF-A0A9J5XIF6-F1
#
_cell.length_a   1.000
_cell.length_b   1.000
_cell.length_c   1.000
_cell.angle_alpha   90.00
_cell.angle_beta   90.00
_cell.angle_gamma   90.00
#
_symmetry.space_group_name_H-M   'P 1'
#
loop_
_entity.id
_entity.type
_entity.pdbx_description
1 polymer ?
#
loop_
_entity_poly.entity_id
_entity_poly.type
_entity_poly.pdbx_seq_one_letter_code
_entity_poly.pdbx_strand_id
1 'polypeptide(L)'
;MKEIANLKQEKGEPVYEFLSKMESIWNQLTLIEPVLRNSDVAAKFLAYYNNDKLIQFLMPLIEDYEPTRVALLNQQSLPTLENALSRLKSEETRLDLT
;
A
#
# COMPACT_ATOMS: atom_id res chain seq x y z
N MET A 1 1.12 11.72 -11.11
CA MET A 1 2.31 11.00 -10.59
C MET A 1 3.01 11.72 -9.43
N LYS A 2 3.12 13.07 -9.42
CA LYS A 2 3.70 13.84 -8.29
C LYS A 2 2.87 13.80 -6.99
N GLU A 3 1.57 13.50 -7.05
CA GLU A 3 0.69 13.51 -5.87
C GLU A 3 0.97 12.37 -4.88
N ILE A 4 1.11 11.11 -5.35
CA ILE A 4 1.46 9.98 -4.49
C ILE A 4 2.84 10.16 -3.84
N ALA A 5 3.82 10.65 -4.59
CA ALA A 5 5.19 10.82 -4.08
C ALA A 5 5.29 11.82 -2.91
N ASN A 6 4.30 12.71 -2.76
CA ASN A 6 4.26 13.70 -1.69
C ASN A 6 3.28 13.34 -0.57
N LEU A 7 2.48 12.27 -0.73
CA LEU A 7 1.58 11.81 0.30
C LEU A 7 2.37 11.22 1.46
N LYS A 8 2.00 11.65 2.67
CA LYS A 8 2.48 11.11 3.94
C LYS A 8 1.27 10.89 4.82
N GLN A 9 1.30 9.82 5.60
CA GLN A 9 0.30 9.64 6.64
C GLN A 9 0.47 10.75 7.69
N GLU A 10 -0.62 11.36 8.10
CA GLU A 10 -0.61 12.36 9.16
C GLU A 10 -0.67 11.68 10.55
N LYS A 11 -0.12 12.33 11.58
CA LYS A 11 -0.24 11.81 12.95
C LYS A 11 -1.70 11.85 13.40
N GLY A 12 -2.21 10.75 13.93
CA GLY A 12 -3.63 10.61 14.29
C GLY A 12 -4.53 10.21 13.13
N GLU A 13 -4.01 10.08 11.91
CA GLU A 13 -4.77 9.56 10.79
C GLU A 13 -4.82 8.02 10.83
N PRO A 14 -6.03 7.42 10.85
CA PRO A 14 -6.16 5.97 10.75
C PRO A 14 -5.57 5.44 9.45
N VAL A 15 -4.85 4.33 9.55
CA VAL A 15 -4.13 3.71 8.43
C VAL A 15 -5.06 3.31 7.28
N TYR A 16 -6.32 2.99 7.59
CA TYR A 16 -7.36 2.72 6.59
C TYR A 16 -7.80 3.97 5.81
N GLU A 17 -7.93 5.11 6.48
CA GLU A 17 -8.27 6.38 5.84
C GLU A 17 -7.13 6.83 4.93
N PHE A 18 -5.88 6.68 5.40
CA PHE A 18 -4.71 6.93 4.57
C PHE A 18 -4.68 6.05 3.31
N LEU A 19 -4.94 4.74 3.46
CA LEU A 19 -5.05 3.83 2.31
C LEU A 19 -6.15 4.28 1.35
N SER A 20 -7.33 4.65 1.85
CA SER A 20 -8.47 5.09 1.03
C SER A 20 -8.12 6.32 0.18
N LYS A 21 -7.32 7.26 0.71
CA LYS A 21 -6.79 8.40 -0.07
C LYS A 21 -5.88 7.93 -1.20
N MET A 22 -4.99 6.98 -0.94
CA MET A 22 -4.10 6.42 -1.97
C MET A 22 -4.88 5.68 -3.05
N GLU A 23 -5.88 4.89 -2.67
CA GLU A 23 -6.75 4.17 -3.61
C GLU A 23 -7.52 5.11 -4.53
N SER A 24 -8.02 6.24 -4.01
CA SER A 24 -8.65 7.28 -4.83
C SER A 24 -7.72 7.80 -5.94
N ILE A 25 -6.44 8.01 -5.62
CA ILE A 25 -5.46 8.49 -6.61
C ILE A 25 -5.07 7.38 -7.57
N TRP A 26 -4.82 6.16 -7.08
CA TRP A 26 -4.53 5.04 -7.96
C TRP A 26 -5.66 4.81 -8.96
N ASN A 27 -6.93 4.87 -8.53
CA ASN A 27 -8.09 4.69 -9.39
C ASN A 27 -8.17 5.74 -10.50
N GLN A 28 -7.73 6.97 -10.25
CA GLN A 28 -7.62 8.01 -11.29
C GLN A 28 -6.52 7.68 -12.32
N LEU A 29 -5.47 6.97 -11.91
CA LEU A 29 -4.37 6.56 -12.79
C LEU A 29 -4.68 5.29 -13.59
N THR A 30 -5.42 4.34 -13.02
CA THR A 30 -5.78 3.05 -13.66
C THR A 30 -6.64 3.23 -14.92
N LEU A 31 -7.33 4.38 -15.07
CA LEU A 31 -8.12 4.72 -16.27
C LEU A 31 -7.32 4.76 -17.58
N ILE A 32 -5.97 4.68 -17.52
CA ILE A 32 -5.06 4.81 -18.66
C ILE A 32 -4.37 3.48 -19.01
N GLU A 33 -4.61 2.38 -18.28
CA GLU A 33 -3.88 1.13 -18.49
C GLU A 33 -4.26 0.37 -19.78
N PRO A 34 -3.28 -0.19 -20.52
CA PRO A 34 -3.53 -0.92 -21.76
C PRO A 34 -4.20 -2.27 -21.50
N VAL A 35 -5.15 -2.64 -22.36
CA VAL A 35 -5.82 -3.96 -22.35
C VAL A 35 -4.78 -5.05 -22.62
N LEU A 36 -4.35 -5.76 -21.57
CA LEU A 36 -3.41 -6.88 -21.68
C LEU A 36 -4.13 -8.10 -22.28
N ARG A 37 -3.74 -8.50 -23.50
CA ARG A 37 -4.40 -9.55 -24.29
C ARG A 37 -3.88 -10.98 -24.05
N ASN A 38 -2.90 -11.19 -23.16
CA ASN A 38 -2.32 -12.50 -22.84
C ASN A 38 -2.38 -12.78 -21.31
N SER A 39 -2.89 -13.94 -20.90
CA SER A 39 -3.15 -14.27 -19.48
C SER A 39 -1.90 -14.27 -18.59
N ASP A 40 -0.79 -14.84 -19.06
CA ASP A 40 0.41 -15.01 -18.24
C ASP A 40 1.19 -13.70 -18.06
N VAL A 41 1.23 -12.90 -19.13
CA VAL A 41 1.82 -11.55 -19.08
C VAL A 41 0.95 -10.63 -18.23
N ALA A 42 -0.38 -10.74 -18.34
CA ALA A 42 -1.31 -10.00 -17.50
C ALA A 42 -1.16 -10.36 -16.02
N ALA A 43 -1.03 -11.65 -15.68
CA ALA A 43 -0.85 -12.08 -14.30
C ALA A 43 0.47 -11.57 -13.69
N LYS A 44 1.58 -11.65 -14.43
CA LYS A 44 2.88 -11.13 -13.98
C LYS A 44 2.87 -9.61 -13.82
N PHE A 45 2.24 -8.90 -14.76
CA PHE A 45 2.07 -7.46 -14.68
C PHE A 45 1.24 -7.07 -13.46
N LEU A 46 0.10 -7.72 -13.23
CA LEU A 46 -0.76 -7.47 -12.08
C LEU A 46 -0.04 -7.73 -10.76
N ALA A 47 0.75 -8.81 -10.68
CA ALA A 47 1.57 -9.10 -9.51
C ALA A 47 2.63 -8.01 -9.25
N TYR A 48 3.33 -7.57 -10.29
CA TYR A 48 4.28 -6.46 -10.19
C TYR A 48 3.59 -5.16 -9.74
N TYR A 49 2.45 -4.84 -10.33
CA TYR A 49 1.69 -3.63 -10.01
C TYR A 49 1.14 -3.64 -8.58
N ASN A 50 0.64 -4.78 -8.11
CA ASN A 50 0.18 -4.93 -6.73
C ASN A 50 1.33 -4.81 -5.72
N ASN A 51 2.50 -5.36 -6.04
CA ASN A 51 3.70 -5.22 -5.21
C ASN A 51 4.15 -3.75 -5.13
N ASP A 52 4.11 -3.04 -6.26
CA ASP A 52 4.46 -1.62 -6.31
C ASP A 52 3.48 -0.76 -5.47
N LYS A 53 2.18 -1.03 -5.54
CA LYS A 53 1.17 -0.40 -4.67
C LYS A 53 1.44 -0.64 -3.19
N LEU A 54 1.78 -1.87 -2.81
CA LEU A 54 2.12 -2.17 -1.43
C LEU A 54 3.31 -1.33 -0.96
N ILE A 55 4.40 -1.29 -1.73
CA ILE A 55 5.59 -0.52 -1.35
C ILE A 55 5.25 0.96 -1.25
N GLN A 56 4.52 1.51 -2.23
CA GLN A 56 4.05 2.90 -2.21
C GLN A 56 3.18 3.21 -1.00
N PHE A 57 2.39 2.25 -0.51
CA PHE A 57 1.57 2.41 0.68
C PHE A 57 2.38 2.37 1.98
N LEU A 58 3.37 1.48 2.08
CA LEU A 58 4.16 1.31 3.30
C LEU A 58 5.17 2.43 3.54
N MET A 59 5.81 2.93 2.48
CA MET A 59 6.86 3.94 2.60
C MET A 59 6.44 5.26 3.29
N PRO A 60 5.28 5.85 2.99
CA PRO A 60 4.84 7.11 3.57
C PRO A 60 4.15 7.01 4.94
N LEU A 61 4.05 5.80 5.51
CA LEU A 61 3.52 5.61 6.87
C LEU A 61 4.41 6.27 7.91
N ILE A 62 3.79 6.70 9.02
CA ILE A 62 4.48 7.27 10.18
C ILE A 62 5.51 6.30 10.78
N GLU A 63 6.49 6.85 11.50
CA GLU A 63 7.64 6.09 12.02
C GLU A 63 7.25 4.99 13.01
N ASP A 64 6.14 5.15 13.73
CA ASP A 64 5.60 4.15 14.66
C ASP A 64 5.35 2.79 13.99
N TYR A 65 5.08 2.77 12.68
CA TYR A 65 4.91 1.55 11.90
C TYR A 65 6.21 0.93 11.40
N GLU A 66 7.38 1.51 11.67
CA GLU A 66 8.68 1.01 11.18
C GLU A 66 8.89 -0.48 11.47
N PRO A 67 8.68 -1.00 12.70
CA PRO A 67 8.89 -2.43 12.98
C PRO A 67 7.98 -3.32 12.12
N THR A 68 6.71 -2.94 11.98
CA THR A 68 5.72 -3.68 11.19
C THR A 68 6.02 -3.60 9.70
N ARG A 69 6.44 -2.43 9.21
CA ARG A 69 6.86 -2.19 7.82
C ARG A 69 8.07 -3.04 7.45
N VAL A 70 9.11 -3.07 8.28
CA VAL A 70 10.30 -3.91 8.08
C VAL A 70 9.90 -5.40 8.04
N ALA A 71 9.03 -5.84 8.95
CA ALA A 71 8.55 -7.22 8.99
C ALA A 71 7.65 -7.60 7.79
N LEU A 72 6.99 -6.64 7.14
CA LEU A 72 6.23 -6.85 5.90
C LEU A 72 7.15 -6.95 4.68
N LEU A 73 8.16 -6.07 4.60
CA LEU A 73 9.08 -5.99 3.46
C LEU A 73 10.11 -7.13 3.43
N ASN A 74 10.46 -7.70 4.58
CA ASN A 74 11.44 -8.79 4.68
C ASN A 74 10.85 -10.20 4.44
N GLN A 75 9.58 -10.32 4.06
CA GLN A 75 8.97 -11.62 3.77
C GLN A 75 9.50 -12.20 2.45
N GLN A 76 9.56 -13.54 2.35
CA GLN A 76 10.01 -14.23 1.12
C GLN A 76 9.19 -13.81 -0.11
N SER A 77 7.91 -13.52 0.09
CA SER A 77 7.02 -12.89 -0.87
C SER A 77 6.31 -11.73 -0.18
N LEU A 78 6.14 -10.62 -0.89
CA LEU A 78 5.35 -9.50 -0.38
C LEU A 78 3.90 -9.95 -0.14
N PRO A 79 3.28 -9.51 0.97
CA PRO A 79 1.89 -9.83 1.26
C PRO A 79 0.95 -9.04 0.34
N THR A 80 -0.33 -9.40 0.32
CA THR A 80 -1.35 -8.55 -0.29
C THR A 80 -1.54 -7.26 0.52
N LEU A 81 -2.06 -6.24 -0.14
CA LEU A 81 -2.40 -4.96 0.50
C LEU A 81 -3.38 -5.14 1.68
N GLU A 82 -4.35 -6.03 1.53
CA GLU A 82 -5.32 -6.40 2.58
C GLU A 82 -4.64 -7.04 3.80
N ASN A 83 -3.73 -8.00 3.56
CA ASN A 83 -2.98 -8.65 4.64
C ASN A 83 -2.07 -7.65 5.38
N ALA A 84 -1.42 -6.76 4.64
CA ALA A 84 -0.61 -5.69 5.22
C ALA A 84 -1.48 -4.73 6.06
N LEU A 85 -2.62 -4.30 5.53
CA LEU A 85 -3.57 -3.44 6.23
C LEU A 85 -4.08 -4.08 7.53
N SER A 86 -4.42 -5.37 7.51
CA SER A 86 -4.87 -6.10 8.71
C SER A 86 -3.82 -6.08 9.81
N ARG A 87 -2.55 -6.33 9.45
CA ARG A 87 -1.42 -6.24 10.40
C ARG A 87 -1.21 -4.82 10.93
N LEU A 88 -1.32 -3.82 10.06
CA LEU A 88 -1.17 -2.41 10.45
C LEU A 88 -2.31 -1.96 11.37
N LYS A 89 -3.56 -2.36 11.13
CA LYS A 89 -4.70 -2.07 12.03
C LYS A 89 -4.50 -2.68 13.42
N SER A 90 -3.99 -3.91 13.48
CA SER A 90 -3.66 -4.54 14.76
C SER A 90 -2.57 -3.75 15.50
N GLU A 91 -1.58 -3.25 14.76
CA GLU A 91 -0.49 -2.46 15.32
C GLU A 91 -0.97 -1.07 15.78
N GLU A 92 -1.83 -0.42 14.98
CA GLU A 92 -2.49 0.85 15.29
C GLU A 92 -3.21 0.81 16.63
N THR A 93 -4.00 -0.25 16.84
CA THR A 93 -4.73 -0.49 18.10
C THR A 93 -3.78 -0.75 19.26
N ARG A 94 -2.69 -1.49 19.02
CA ARG A 94 -1.69 -1.83 20.05
C ARG A 94 -0.92 -0.59 20.52
N LEU A 95 -0.71 0.38 19.62
CA LEU A 95 0.08 1.59 19.85
C LEU A 95 -0.77 2.84 20.17
N ASP A 96 -2.10 2.75 20.09
CA ASP A 96 -3.03 3.86 20.36
C ASP A 96 -2.74 5.09 19.49
N LEU A 97 -2.60 4.86 18.18
CA LEU A 97 -2.16 5.89 17.21
C LEU A 97 -3.31 6.77 16.67
N THR A 98 -4.56 6.50 17.04
CA THR A 98 -5.78 7.16 16.52
C THR A 98 -6.76 7.54 17.62
#